data_AF-A0A1F2RMR7-F1
#
_entry.id   AF-A0A1F2RMR7-F1
#
_cell.length_a   1.000
_cell.length_b   1.000
_cell.length_c   1.000
_cell.angle_alpha   90.00
_cell.angle_beta   90.00
_cell.angle_gamma   90.00
#
_symmetry.space_group_name_H-M   'P 1'
#
loop_
_entity.id
_entity.type
_entity.pdbx_description
1 polymer ?
#
loop_
_entity_poly.entity_id
_entity_poly.type
_entity_poly.pdbx_seq_one_letter_code
_entity_poly.pdbx_strand_id
1 'polypeptide(L)' 'MKSRRPKSDDQVHEFEKRDLGRDIERSRSAAVIRPKKRSLPTSILLDASLIGKLKEKAGDRGIGYQTMLKIILHEHVDDY' A
#
# COMPACT_ATOMS: atom_id res chain seq x y z
N MET A 1 12.88 -9.23 37.24
CA MET A 1 12.93 -9.61 35.81
C MET A 1 13.41 -8.40 35.02
N LYS A 2 14.61 -8.45 34.43
CA LYS A 2 15.19 -7.32 33.66
C LYS A 2 14.55 -7.28 32.27
N SER A 3 13.95 -6.15 31.89
CA SER A 3 13.37 -5.97 30.55
C SER A 3 14.48 -5.94 29.50
N ARG A 4 14.45 -6.89 28.56
CA ARG A 4 15.28 -6.83 27.36
C ARG A 4 14.67 -5.77 26.45
N ARG A 5 15.30 -4.60 26.37
CA ARG A 5 15.00 -3.64 25.29
C ARG A 5 15.33 -4.32 23.96
N PRO A 6 14.43 -4.31 22.95
CA PRO A 6 14.78 -4.81 21.64
C PRO A 6 15.90 -3.91 21.10
N LYS A 7 17.08 -4.52 20.90
CA LYS A 7 18.18 -3.86 20.21
C LYS A 7 17.69 -3.67 18.77
N SER A 8 17.30 -2.44 18.43
CA SER A 8 16.99 -2.08 17.05
C SER A 8 18.16 -2.54 16.21
N ASP A 9 17.90 -3.43 15.26
CA ASP A 9 18.91 -4.05 14.42
C ASP A 9 19.70 -2.94 13.72
N ASP A 10 21.03 -3.00 13.78
CA ASP A 10 21.91 -2.01 13.15
C ASP A 10 21.61 -1.92 11.64
N GLN A 11 21.11 -3.03 11.06
CA GLN A 11 20.62 -3.08 9.68
C GLN A 11 19.37 -2.23 9.47
N VAL A 12 18.40 -2.23 10.41
CA VAL A 12 17.19 -1.40 10.31
C VAL A 12 17.56 0.08 10.39
N HIS A 13 18.52 0.43 11.26
CA HIS A 13 18.97 1.81 11.39
C HIS A 13 19.76 2.30 10.17
N GLU A 14 20.48 1.41 9.48
CA GLU A 14 21.11 1.70 8.19
C GLU A 14 20.07 1.96 7.09
N PHE A 15 19.00 1.16 7.06
CA PHE A 15 17.88 1.33 6.12
C PHE A 15 17.09 2.62 6.36
N GLU A 16 16.85 3.00 7.62
CA GLU A 16 16.14 4.23 7.98
C GLU A 16 16.93 5.50 7.67
N LYS A 17 18.26 5.45 7.74
CA LYS A 17 19.14 6.63 7.60
C LYS A 17 19.66 6.85 6.17
N ARG A 18 19.60 5.85 5.29
CA ARG A 18 20.02 6.02 3.90
C ARG A 18 18.87 6.49 3.02
N ASP A 19 19.12 7.51 2.21
CA ASP A 19 18.26 7.90 1.08
C ASP A 19 18.38 6.85 -0.04
N LEU A 20 17.82 5.66 0.21
CA LEU A 20 17.82 4.53 -0.71
C LEU A 20 16.89 4.75 -1.92
N GLY A 21 16.20 5.90 -1.99
CA GLY A 21 15.27 6.21 -3.07
C GLY A 21 15.94 6.09 -4.45
N ARG A 22 17.17 6.59 -4.59
CA ARG A 22 17.92 6.53 -5.86
C ARG A 22 18.35 5.13 -6.25
N ASP A 23 18.79 4.31 -5.30
CA ASP A 23 19.27 2.95 -5.58
C ASP A 23 18.11 2.00 -5.91
N ILE A 24 16.96 2.20 -5.27
CA ILE A 24 15.71 1.50 -5.57
C ILE A 24 15.18 1.90 -6.97
N GLU A 25 15.23 3.19 -7.32
CA GLU A 25 14.86 3.65 -8.66
C GLU A 25 15.80 3.08 -9.73
N ARG A 26 17.10 3.01 -9.44
CA ARG A 26 18.13 2.55 -10.38
C ARG A 26 18.12 1.03 -10.59
N SER A 27 17.80 0.26 -9.55
CA SER A 27 17.73 -1.21 -9.63
C SER A 27 16.51 -1.71 -10.40
N ARG A 28 15.49 -0.86 -10.61
CA ARG A 28 14.17 -1.22 -11.19
C ARG A 28 13.53 -2.45 -10.54
N SER A 29 14.03 -2.88 -9.38
CA SER A 29 13.64 -4.13 -8.72
C SER A 29 12.43 -3.92 -7.81
N ALA A 30 12.05 -2.67 -7.55
CA ALA A 30 10.90 -2.31 -6.76
C ALA A 30 9.79 -1.74 -7.65
N ALA A 31 8.64 -2.40 -7.63
CA ALA A 31 7.39 -1.75 -8.01
C ALA A 31 7.05 -0.73 -6.91
N VAL A 32 7.30 0.55 -7.17
CA VAL A 32 6.89 1.63 -6.25
C VAL A 32 5.37 1.75 -6.30
N ILE A 33 4.67 1.09 -5.37
CA ILE A 33 3.21 1.18 -5.18
C ILE A 33 2.83 2.45 -4.38
N ARG A 34 3.77 3.41 -4.22
CA ARG A 34 3.44 4.72 -3.63
C ARG A 34 3.23 5.73 -4.75
N PRO A 35 2.05 6.35 -4.87
CA PRO A 35 1.78 7.30 -5.93
C PRO A 35 2.75 8.49 -5.82
N LYS A 36 3.45 8.81 -6.93
CA LYS A 36 4.39 9.95 -7.04
C LYS A 36 3.72 11.31 -6.88
N LYS A 37 2.38 11.37 -6.97
CA LYS A 37 1.55 12.55 -6.72
C LYS A 37 0.72 12.32 -5.48
N ARG A 38 0.51 13.36 -4.68
CA ARG A 38 -0.42 13.35 -3.54
C ARG A 38 -1.78 12.86 -4.06
N SER A 39 -2.26 11.72 -3.57
CA SER A 39 -3.58 11.23 -3.96
C SER A 39 -4.62 12.23 -3.47
N LEU A 40 -5.35 12.85 -4.39
CA LEU A 40 -6.52 13.64 -4.01
C LEU A 40 -7.54 12.68 -3.38
N PRO A 41 -8.09 12.98 -2.19
CA PRO A 41 -9.15 12.16 -1.64
C PRO A 41 -10.37 12.27 -2.55
N THR A 42 -10.72 11.17 -3.21
CA THR A 42 -11.97 11.08 -3.97
C THR A 42 -13.08 10.65 -3.03
N SER A 43 -14.06 11.52 -2.82
CA SER A 43 -15.29 11.17 -2.08
C SER A 43 -16.26 10.48 -3.02
N ILE A 44 -16.16 9.15 -3.14
CA ILE A 44 -17.13 8.33 -3.85
C ILE A 44 -18.13 7.81 -2.82
N LEU A 45 -19.41 8.16 -2.98
CA LEU A 45 -20.49 7.58 -2.18
C LEU A 45 -20.85 6.22 -2.78
N LEU A 46 -20.79 5.19 -1.95
CA LEU A 46 -21.16 3.81 -2.32
C LEU A 46 -22.32 3.37 -1.44
N ASP A 47 -23.23 2.58 -2.01
CA ASP A 47 -24.29 1.93 -1.25
C ASP A 47 -23.71 0.88 -0.29
N ALA A 48 -24.41 0.67 0.83
CA ALA A 48 -23.96 -0.26 1.86
C ALA A 48 -23.83 -1.71 1.34
N SER A 49 -24.66 -2.10 0.37
CA SER A 49 -24.63 -3.45 -0.21
C SER A 49 -23.35 -3.69 -1.01
N LEU A 50 -22.92 -2.69 -1.79
CA LEU A 50 -21.68 -2.72 -2.54
C LEU A 50 -20.46 -2.68 -1.64
N ILE A 51 -20.50 -1.90 -0.55
CA ILE A 51 -19.44 -1.92 0.48
C ILE A 51 -19.32 -3.34 1.08
N GLY A 52 -20.44 -4.01 1.35
CA GLY A 52 -20.46 -5.40 1.82
C GLY A 52 -19.73 -6.34 0.87
N LYS A 53 -20.11 -6.33 -0.41
CA LYS A 53 -19.48 -7.14 -1.46
C LYS A 53 -17.99 -6.84 -1.64
N LEU A 54 -17.60 -5.56 -1.57
CA LEU A 54 -16.20 -5.14 -1.65
C LEU A 54 -15.39 -5.65 -0.46
N LYS A 55 -15.95 -5.63 0.75
CA LYS A 55 -15.29 -6.16 1.95
C LYS A 55 -15.07 -7.67 1.86
N GLU A 56 -16.08 -8.41 1.40
CA GLU A 56 -15.98 -9.86 1.19
C GLU A 56 -14.86 -10.18 0.20
N LYS A 57 -14.93 -9.59 -1.01
CA LYS A 57 -13.91 -9.79 -2.06
C LYS A 57 -12.51 -9.35 -1.61
N ALA A 58 -12.41 -8.29 -0.81
CA ALA A 58 -11.15 -7.80 -0.28
C ALA A 58 -10.59 -8.70 0.83
N GLY A 59 -11.47 -9.28 1.64
CA GLY A 59 -11.13 -10.24 2.69
C GLY A 59 -10.40 -11.46 2.15
N ASP A 60 -10.87 -12.02 1.03
CA ASP A 60 -10.22 -13.15 0.34
C ASP A 60 -8.77 -12.86 -0.06
N ARG A 61 -8.43 -11.58 -0.26
CA ARG A 61 -7.10 -11.12 -0.67
C ARG A 61 -6.29 -10.51 0.49
N GLY A 62 -6.84 -10.47 1.70
CA GLY A 62 -6.19 -9.87 2.87
C GLY A 62 -5.98 -8.35 2.77
N ILE A 63 -6.81 -7.64 1.99
CA ILE A 63 -6.70 -6.19 1.79
C ILE A 63 -7.96 -5.44 2.26
N GLY A 64 -7.86 -4.13 2.42
CA GLY A 64 -9.02 -3.28 2.71
C GLY A 64 -9.92 -3.06 1.49
N TYR A 65 -11.22 -2.81 1.72
CA TYR A 65 -12.19 -2.60 0.64
C TYR A 65 -11.84 -1.38 -0.23
N GLN A 66 -11.21 -0.34 0.33
CA GLN A 66 -10.75 0.81 -0.46
C GLN A 66 -9.65 0.43 -1.44
N THR A 67 -8.78 -0.51 -1.08
CA THR A 67 -7.71 -1.01 -1.96
C THR A 67 -8.31 -1.87 -3.08
N MET A 68 -9.27 -2.73 -2.74
CA MET A 68 -10.00 -3.52 -3.74
C MET A 68 -10.73 -2.62 -4.75
N LEU A 69 -11.39 -1.56 -4.27
CA LEU A 69 -12.05 -0.57 -5.14
C LEU A 69 -11.07 0.04 -6.14
N LYS A 70 -9.87 0.44 -5.68
CA LYS A 70 -8.84 1.01 -6.56
C LYS A 70 -8.34 0.01 -7.60
N ILE A 71 -8.15 -1.26 -7.21
CA ILE A 71 -7.76 -2.33 -8.15
C ILE A 71 -8.80 -2.46 -9.26
N ILE A 72 -10.08 -2.59 -8.89
CA ILE A 72 -11.18 -2.70 -9.85
C ILE A 72 -11.22 -1.48 -10.79
N LEU A 73 -11.06 -0.27 -10.23
CA LEU A 73 -11.03 0.95 -11.03
C LEU A 73 -9.88 0.93 -12.04
N HIS A 74 -8.67 0.55 -11.62
CA HIS A 74 -7.53 0.41 -12.52
C HIS A 74 -7.77 -0.63 -13.60
N GLU A 75 -8.27 -1.82 -13.25
CA GLU A 75 -8.63 -2.88 -14.20
C GLU A 75 -9.61 -2.37 -15.28
N HIS A 76 -10.57 -1.51 -14.93
CA HIS A 76 -11.58 -1.04 -15.89
C HIS A 76 -11.19 0.24 -16.65
N VAL A 77 -10.28 1.05 -16.10
CA VAL A 77 -9.86 2.32 -16.72
C VAL A 77 -8.64 2.12 -17.60
N ASP A 78 -7.71 1.25 -17.23
CA ASP A 78 -6.47 1.01 -17.99
C ASP A 78 -6.69 0.07 -19.19
N ASP A 79 -7.82 -0.65 -19.25
CA ASP A 79 -8.20 -1.54 -20.36
C ASP A 79 -8.91 -0.82 -21.54
N TYR A 80 -8.98 0.53 -21.53
CA TYR A 80 -9.62 1.34 -22.58
C TYR A 80 -8.66 2.27 -23.36
#